data_AF-A0A146K1L8-F1
#
_entry.id   AF-A0A146K1L8-F1
#
_cell.length_a   1.000
_cell.length_b   1.000
_cell.length_c   1.000
_cell.angle_alpha   90.00
_cell.angle_beta   90.00
_cell.angle_gamma   90.00
#
_symmetry.space_group_name_H-M   'P 1'
#
loop_
_entity.id
_entity.type
_entity.pdbx_description
1 polymer ?
#
loop_
_entity_poly.entity_id
_entity_poly.type
_entity_poly.pdbx_seq_one_letter_code
_entity_poly.pdbx_strand_id
1 'polypeptide(L)'
;NITTPIDEAICHIYQSILTEHFMYSNFQFDLTGEDGNRKALEQFSARLSQVTLRIFKEVVKALYPTPSRFHYLFNMRDISRVYEGLCMMSPQKFNKVMIFKVWRNEFMRVFEDRLICVEDRLTVEAKIQTELTALIAESQ
;
A
#
# COMPACT_ATOMS: atom_id res chain seq x y z
N ASN A 1 -21.90 13.23 -12.04
CA ASN A 1 -20.72 13.39 -11.18
C ASN A 1 -20.59 12.16 -10.30
N ILE A 2 -19.51 11.41 -10.45
CA ILE A 2 -19.14 10.33 -9.51
C ILE A 2 -18.27 11.01 -8.45
N THR A 3 -18.77 11.08 -7.21
CA THR A 3 -18.02 11.65 -6.09
C THR A 3 -16.91 10.69 -5.68
N THR A 4 -15.72 11.22 -5.34
CA THR A 4 -14.63 10.42 -4.79
C THR A 4 -15.11 9.70 -3.52
N PRO A 5 -14.84 8.39 -3.38
CA PRO A 5 -15.24 7.66 -2.17
C PRO A 5 -14.58 8.26 -0.92
N ILE A 6 -15.25 8.16 0.22
CA ILE A 6 -14.69 8.56 1.52
C ILE A 6 -13.46 7.71 1.86
N ASP A 7 -12.49 8.32 2.54
CA ASP A 7 -11.22 7.68 2.89
C ASP A 7 -11.43 6.39 3.67
N GLU A 8 -12.38 6.38 4.62
CA GLU A 8 -12.68 5.19 5.42
C GLU A 8 -13.16 4.03 4.53
N ALA A 9 -13.97 4.31 3.51
CA ALA A 9 -14.43 3.28 2.59
C ALA A 9 -13.28 2.71 1.76
N ILE A 10 -12.37 3.57 1.29
CA ILE A 10 -11.19 3.15 0.52
C ILE A 10 -10.30 2.25 1.39
N CYS A 11 -9.98 2.70 2.61
CA CYS A 11 -9.21 1.92 3.56
C CYS A 11 -9.87 0.58 3.87
N HIS A 12 -11.18 0.57 4.10
CA HIS A 12 -11.93 -0.65 4.41
C HIS A 12 -11.93 -1.65 3.24
N ILE A 13 -12.11 -1.17 2.00
CA ILE A 13 -12.09 -2.02 0.80
C ILE A 13 -10.74 -2.73 0.67
N TYR A 14 -9.64 -1.97 0.72
CA TYR A 14 -8.30 -2.53 0.55
C TYR A 14 -7.84 -3.38 1.74
N GLN A 15 -8.25 -3.02 2.96
CA GLN A 15 -8.07 -3.86 4.15
C GLN A 15 -8.76 -5.21 3.95
N SER A 16 -10.02 -5.23 3.51
CA SER A 16 -10.80 -6.45 3.34
C SER A 16 -10.16 -7.36 2.28
N ILE A 17 -9.81 -6.80 1.11
CA ILE A 17 -9.15 -7.54 0.03
C ILE A 17 -7.88 -8.22 0.53
N LEU A 18 -7.03 -7.47 1.24
CA LEU A 18 -5.73 -7.97 1.66
C LEU A 18 -5.86 -9.00 2.80
N THR A 19 -6.74 -8.75 3.76
CA THR A 19 -7.02 -9.69 4.86
C THR A 19 -7.50 -11.02 4.32
N GLU A 20 -8.50 -10.99 3.43
CA GLU A 20 -9.06 -12.19 2.83
C GLU A 20 -8.01 -12.93 2.00
N HIS A 21 -7.23 -12.22 1.17
CA HIS A 21 -6.15 -12.85 0.40
C HIS A 21 -5.16 -13.60 1.29
N PHE A 22 -4.72 -12.99 2.40
CA PHE A 22 -3.82 -13.62 3.35
C PHE A 22 -4.45 -14.83 4.05
N MET A 23 -5.73 -14.76 4.41
CA MET A 23 -6.48 -15.88 4.99
C MET A 23 -6.56 -17.05 3.99
N TYR A 24 -7.03 -16.81 2.76
CA TYR A 24 -7.15 -17.86 1.73
C TYR A 24 -5.81 -18.47 1.34
N SER A 25 -4.74 -17.68 1.41
CA SER A 25 -3.40 -18.14 1.09
C SER A 25 -2.67 -18.77 2.29
N ASN A 26 -3.33 -18.93 3.44
CA ASN A 26 -2.79 -19.54 4.67
C ASN A 26 -1.56 -18.80 5.25
N PHE A 27 -1.56 -17.46 5.22
CA PHE A 27 -0.53 -16.66 5.89
C PHE A 27 -0.71 -16.73 7.41
N GLN A 28 0.38 -16.97 8.15
CA GLN A 28 0.39 -17.08 9.62
C GLN A 28 1.16 -15.91 10.27
N PHE A 29 0.42 -14.98 10.89
CA PHE A 29 0.92 -13.83 11.66
C PHE A 29 1.04 -14.11 13.16
N ASP A 30 0.18 -14.97 13.71
CA ASP A 30 0.14 -15.29 15.14
C ASP A 30 0.01 -16.80 15.35
N LEU A 31 0.66 -17.31 16.40
CA LEU A 31 0.67 -18.71 16.83
C LEU A 31 -0.47 -19.02 17.81
N THR A 32 -1.27 -18.02 18.23
CA THR A 32 -2.36 -18.19 19.22
C THR A 32 -3.64 -18.86 18.69
N GLY A 33 -3.62 -19.38 17.45
CA GLY A 33 -4.75 -20.07 16.81
C GLY A 33 -5.40 -19.26 15.69
N GLU A 34 -6.44 -19.82 15.06
CA GLU A 34 -7.09 -19.25 13.87
C GLU A 34 -7.68 -17.84 14.10
N ASP A 35 -8.34 -17.64 15.25
CA ASP A 35 -8.91 -16.34 15.64
C ASP A 35 -7.84 -15.27 15.91
N GLY A 36 -6.72 -15.67 16.51
CA GLY A 36 -5.58 -14.78 16.76
C GLY A 36 -4.92 -14.35 15.46
N ASN A 37 -4.74 -15.30 14.54
CA ASN A 37 -4.19 -15.04 13.21
C ASN A 37 -5.04 -14.05 12.43
N ARG A 38 -6.37 -14.26 12.38
CA ARG A 38 -7.31 -13.35 11.72
C ARG A 38 -7.20 -11.92 12.26
N LYS A 39 -7.22 -11.74 13.58
CA LYS A 39 -7.11 -10.40 14.19
C LYS A 39 -5.79 -9.72 13.85
N ALA A 40 -4.68 -10.46 13.88
CA ALA A 40 -3.37 -9.91 13.52
C ALA A 40 -3.32 -9.49 12.04
N LEU A 41 -3.95 -10.28 11.15
CA LEU A 41 -4.09 -10.00 9.72
C LEU A 41 -4.95 -8.77 9.43
N GLU A 42 -6.09 -8.66 10.11
CA GLU A 42 -7.00 -7.51 10.01
C GLU A 42 -6.29 -6.22 10.45
N GLN A 43 -5.62 -6.25 11.60
CA GLN A 43 -4.87 -5.10 12.12
C GLN A 43 -3.74 -4.68 11.19
N PHE A 44 -2.98 -5.64 10.67
CA PHE A 44 -1.90 -5.36 9.72
C PHE A 44 -2.44 -4.75 8.43
N SER A 45 -3.46 -5.37 7.83
CA SER A 45 -4.04 -4.92 6.57
C SER A 45 -4.68 -3.54 6.71
N ALA A 46 -5.32 -3.25 7.85
CA ALA A 46 -5.89 -1.94 8.14
C ALA A 46 -4.81 -0.86 8.19
N ARG A 47 -3.71 -1.11 8.92
CA ARG A 47 -2.58 -0.18 9.00
C ARG A 47 -1.92 0.06 7.65
N LEU A 48 -1.66 -1.01 6.88
CA LEU A 48 -1.06 -0.89 5.55
C LEU A 48 -1.97 -0.09 4.59
N SER A 49 -3.29 -0.28 4.67
CA SER A 49 -4.27 0.46 3.86
C SER A 49 -4.29 1.95 4.18
N GLN A 50 -4.27 2.31 5.47
CA GLN A 50 -4.21 3.70 5.92
C GLN A 50 -2.92 4.38 5.43
N VAL A 51 -1.77 3.74 5.59
CA VAL A 51 -0.49 4.28 5.13
C VAL A 51 -0.43 4.39 3.62
N THR A 52 -0.93 3.38 2.89
CA THR A 52 -0.98 3.44 1.42
C THR A 52 -1.80 4.63 0.94
N LEU A 53 -2.98 4.85 1.53
CA LEU A 53 -3.85 5.97 1.15
C LEU A 53 -3.21 7.32 1.49
N ARG A 54 -2.56 7.45 2.65
CA ARG A 54 -1.85 8.67 3.05
C ARG A 54 -0.75 9.01 2.06
N ILE A 55 0.15 8.07 1.76
CA ILE A 55 1.25 8.27 0.80
C ILE A 55 0.69 8.61 -0.57
N PHE A 56 -0.32 7.87 -1.04
CA PHE A 56 -0.97 8.16 -2.32
C PHE A 56 -1.44 9.61 -2.42
N LYS A 57 -2.15 10.11 -1.41
CA LYS A 57 -2.62 11.50 -1.38
C LYS A 57 -1.47 12.50 -1.40
N GLU A 58 -0.41 12.22 -0.66
CA GLU A 58 0.77 13.07 -0.66
C GLU A 58 1.51 13.09 -1.99
N VAL A 59 1.61 11.94 -2.66
CA VAL A 59 2.20 11.81 -4.00
C VAL A 59 1.36 12.55 -5.03
N VAL A 60 0.04 12.36 -5.03
CA VAL A 60 -0.90 13.10 -5.91
C VAL A 60 -0.76 14.61 -5.71
N LYS A 61 -0.60 15.07 -4.45
CA LYS A 61 -0.42 16.49 -4.14
C LYS A 61 0.93 17.02 -4.60
N ALA A 62 2.01 16.26 -4.43
CA ALA A 62 3.35 16.66 -4.82
C ALA A 62 3.57 16.64 -6.34
N LEU A 63 2.97 15.65 -7.02
CA LEU A 63 3.13 15.39 -8.44
C LEU A 63 1.90 15.83 -9.22
N TYR A 64 1.47 17.07 -9.00
CA TYR A 64 0.29 17.61 -9.66
C TYR A 64 0.48 17.64 -11.20
N PRO A 65 -0.51 17.19 -11.98
CA PRO A 65 -0.39 17.15 -13.43
C PRO A 65 -0.25 18.58 -14.01
N THR A 66 0.82 18.80 -14.76
CA THR A 66 1.05 20.01 -15.56
C THR A 66 1.04 19.65 -17.05
N PRO A 67 0.98 20.62 -17.99
CA PRO A 67 1.08 20.31 -19.42
C PRO A 67 2.32 19.49 -19.80
N SER A 68 3.45 19.70 -19.12
CA SER A 68 4.69 18.91 -19.30
C SER A 68 4.68 17.55 -18.58
N ARG A 69 3.74 17.32 -17.65
CA ARG A 69 3.62 16.12 -16.81
C ARG A 69 2.18 15.58 -16.82
N PHE A 70 1.48 15.66 -17.95
CA PHE A 70 0.06 15.30 -18.05
C PHE A 70 -0.21 13.82 -17.76
N HIS A 71 0.80 12.95 -17.90
CA HIS A 71 0.72 11.52 -17.62
C HIS A 71 0.79 11.19 -16.12
N TYR A 72 0.97 12.19 -15.24
CA TYR A 72 0.95 12.04 -13.77
C TYR A 72 -0.48 12.02 -13.20
N LEU A 73 -1.46 11.58 -14.00
CA LEU A 73 -2.85 11.43 -13.58
C LEU A 73 -3.01 10.17 -12.74
N PHE A 74 -2.73 10.29 -11.45
CA PHE A 74 -2.91 9.23 -10.48
C PHE A 74 -4.35 9.19 -9.94
N ASN A 75 -4.93 7.99 -9.85
CA ASN A 75 -6.27 7.78 -9.31
C ASN A 75 -6.35 6.43 -8.56
N MET A 76 -7.53 6.07 -8.06
CA MET A 76 -7.72 4.86 -7.24
C MET A 76 -7.36 3.56 -7.97
N ARG A 77 -7.36 3.53 -9.31
CA ARG A 77 -6.88 2.37 -10.08
C ARG A 77 -5.40 2.07 -9.79
N ASP A 78 -4.62 3.09 -9.47
CA ASP A 78 -3.20 2.92 -9.16
C ASP A 78 -3.01 2.23 -7.82
N ILE A 79 -3.83 2.57 -6.81
CA ILE A 79 -3.87 1.83 -5.55
C ILE A 79 -4.29 0.36 -5.81
N SER A 80 -5.31 0.13 -6.65
CA SER A 80 -5.71 -1.24 -6.99
C SER A 80 -4.58 -2.07 -7.60
N ARG A 81 -3.71 -1.48 -8.43
CA ARG A 81 -2.55 -2.18 -9.00
C ARG A 81 -1.49 -2.53 -7.95
N VAL A 82 -1.29 -1.67 -6.95
CA VAL A 82 -0.40 -1.98 -5.82
C VAL A 82 -0.93 -3.18 -5.04
N TYR A 83 -2.23 -3.21 -4.76
CA TYR A 83 -2.87 -4.32 -4.03
C TYR A 83 -2.94 -5.61 -4.87
N GLU A 84 -3.14 -5.50 -6.17
CA GLU A 84 -3.02 -6.63 -7.10
C GLU A 84 -1.63 -7.25 -7.01
N GLY A 85 -0.56 -6.43 -7.03
CA GLY A 85 0.81 -6.90 -6.82
C GLY A 85 1.02 -7.62 -5.49
N LEU A 86 0.44 -7.09 -4.40
CA LEU A 86 0.44 -7.77 -3.10
C LEU A 86 -0.28 -9.13 -3.13
N CYS A 87 -1.41 -9.21 -3.82
CA CYS A 87 -2.21 -10.43 -3.93
C CYS A 87 -1.56 -11.50 -4.84
N MET A 88 -0.48 -11.17 -5.52
CA MET A 88 0.32 -12.12 -6.31
C MET A 88 1.46 -12.74 -5.49
N MET A 89 1.62 -12.35 -4.22
CA MET A 89 2.63 -12.93 -3.33
C MET A 89 2.30 -14.39 -3.01
N SER A 90 3.31 -15.25 -3.08
CA SER A 90 3.16 -16.64 -2.64
C SER A 90 3.25 -16.75 -1.11
N PRO A 91 2.51 -17.70 -0.49
CA PRO A 91 2.64 -18.00 0.92
C PRO A 91 3.99 -18.69 1.20
N GLN A 92 5.02 -17.87 1.41
CA GLN A 92 6.31 -18.29 1.94
C GLN A 92 6.35 -18.00 3.44
N LYS A 93 7.41 -18.42 4.14
CA LYS A 93 7.59 -18.11 5.57
C LYS A 93 7.35 -16.62 5.80
N PHE A 94 6.30 -16.37 6.56
CA PHE A 94 5.69 -15.08 6.77
C PHE A 94 6.65 -14.11 7.48
N ASN A 95 6.83 -12.88 6.94
CA ASN A 95 7.63 -11.83 7.58
C ASN A 95 7.05 -10.45 7.24
N LYS A 96 6.63 -9.67 8.26
CA LYS A 96 6.11 -8.30 8.08
C LYS A 96 7.06 -7.42 7.26
N VAL A 97 8.36 -7.52 7.50
CA VAL A 97 9.40 -6.79 6.76
C VAL A 97 9.41 -7.18 5.28
N MET A 98 9.19 -8.46 4.97
CA MET A 98 9.09 -8.92 3.58
C MET A 98 7.88 -8.31 2.88
N ILE A 99 6.73 -8.23 3.56
CA ILE A 99 5.52 -7.63 2.97
C ILE A 99 5.72 -6.12 2.77
N PHE A 100 6.34 -5.41 3.71
CA PHE A 100 6.67 -4.00 3.48
C PHE A 100 7.63 -3.80 2.31
N LYS A 101 8.59 -4.72 2.11
CA LYS A 101 9.48 -4.69 0.94
C LYS A 101 8.72 -4.91 -0.36
N VAL A 102 7.83 -5.91 -0.41
CA VAL A 102 7.01 -6.16 -1.61
C VAL A 102 6.07 -5.00 -1.86
N TRP A 103 5.35 -4.52 -0.85
CA TRP A 103 4.50 -3.34 -0.94
C TRP A 103 5.26 -2.12 -1.46
N ARG A 104 6.45 -1.83 -0.92
CA ARG A 104 7.31 -0.73 -1.39
C ARG A 104 7.65 -0.91 -2.87
N ASN A 105 8.07 -2.11 -3.27
CA ASN A 105 8.44 -2.38 -4.65
C ASN A 105 7.25 -2.25 -5.60
N GLU A 106 6.08 -2.72 -5.21
CA GLU A 106 4.85 -2.58 -6.00
C GLU A 106 4.39 -1.13 -6.10
N PHE A 107 4.48 -0.37 -5.00
CA PHE A 107 4.21 1.06 -5.02
C PHE A 107 5.19 1.77 -5.95
N MET A 108 6.49 1.56 -5.80
CA MET A 108 7.49 2.18 -6.66
C MET A 108 7.25 1.81 -8.13
N ARG A 109 7.03 0.54 -8.45
CA ARG A 109 6.69 0.09 -9.82
C ARG A 109 5.49 0.84 -10.41
N VAL A 110 4.40 0.96 -9.67
CA VAL A 110 3.18 1.62 -10.17
C VAL A 110 3.37 3.13 -10.42
N PHE A 111 4.15 3.81 -9.58
CA PHE A 111 4.29 5.27 -9.64
C PHE A 111 5.54 5.71 -10.41
N GLU A 112 6.71 5.14 -10.14
CA GLU A 112 7.99 5.50 -10.77
C GLU A 112 8.04 5.24 -12.27
N ASP A 113 7.36 4.21 -12.77
CA ASP A 113 7.30 3.91 -14.21
C ASP A 113 6.73 5.08 -15.03
N ARG A 114 6.01 6.00 -14.38
CA ARG A 114 5.47 7.23 -14.99
C ARG A 114 6.35 8.46 -14.78
N LEU A 115 7.37 8.42 -13.91
CA LEU A 115 8.14 9.60 -13.52
C LEU A 115 9.30 9.86 -14.48
N ILE A 116 9.36 11.11 -14.97
CA ILE A 116 10.35 11.53 -15.97
C ILE A 116 11.65 12.05 -15.37
N CYS A 117 11.64 12.61 -14.16
CA CYS A 117 12.82 13.20 -13.54
C CYS A 117 13.20 12.53 -12.22
N VAL A 118 14.49 12.61 -11.87
CA VAL A 118 15.06 11.96 -10.69
C VAL A 118 14.53 12.60 -9.41
N GLU A 119 14.26 13.90 -9.44
CA GLU A 119 13.73 14.65 -8.29
C GLU A 119 12.33 14.17 -7.89
N ASP A 120 11.47 13.86 -8.87
CA ASP A 120 10.14 13.32 -8.60
C ASP A 120 10.24 11.90 -8.00
N ARG A 121 11.16 11.07 -8.51
CA ARG A 121 11.43 9.72 -7.97
C ARG A 121 11.91 9.79 -6.52
N LEU A 122 12.90 10.63 -6.23
CA LEU A 122 13.40 10.87 -4.88
C LEU A 122 12.32 11.41 -3.95
N THR A 123 11.41 12.25 -4.47
CA THR A 123 10.27 12.77 -3.70
C THR A 123 9.32 11.63 -3.29
N VAL A 124 9.00 10.71 -4.20
CA VAL A 124 8.16 9.54 -3.90
C VAL A 124 8.86 8.60 -2.92
N GLU A 125 10.14 8.31 -3.14
CA GLU A 125 10.93 7.44 -2.27
C GLU A 125 11.04 8.01 -0.84
N ALA A 126 11.29 9.31 -0.69
CA ALA A 126 11.37 9.96 0.61
C ALA A 126 10.05 9.91 1.38
N LYS A 127 8.91 10.08 0.69
CA LYS A 127 7.58 9.95 1.29
C LYS A 127 7.32 8.53 1.79
N ILE A 128 7.64 7.53 0.95
CA ILE A 128 7.52 6.12 1.33
C ILE A 128 8.40 5.80 2.53
N GLN A 129 9.65 6.26 2.53
CA GLN A 129 10.60 5.99 3.60
C GLN A 129 10.14 6.60 4.93
N THR A 130 9.60 7.82 4.90
CA THR A 130 9.10 8.52 6.09
C THR A 130 7.96 7.73 6.75
N GLU A 131 6.96 7.35 5.96
CA GLU A 131 5.77 6.64 6.46
C GLU A 131 6.06 5.18 6.83
N LEU A 132 6.92 4.49 6.08
CA LEU A 132 7.37 3.14 6.45
C LEU A 132 8.14 3.12 7.77
N THR A 133 9.01 4.12 8.00
CA THR A 133 9.80 4.19 9.23
C THR A 133 8.88 4.39 10.43
N ALA A 134 7.87 5.25 10.31
CA ALA A 134 6.85 5.43 11.35
C ALA A 134 6.08 4.12 11.61
N LEU A 135 5.63 3.45 10.56
CA LEU A 135 4.85 2.22 10.68
C LEU A 135 5.64 1.05 11.29
N ILE A 136 6.94 0.95 10.99
CA ILE A 136 7.83 -0.06 11.59
C ILE A 136 8.11 0.27 13.06
N ALA A 137 8.31 1.55 13.41
CA ALA A 137 8.55 1.99 14.78
C ALA A 137 7.34 1.73 15.70
N GLU A 138 6.11 1.85 15.18
CA GLU A 138 4.87 1.54 15.91
C GLU A 138 4.52 0.03 15.98
N SER A 139 5.34 -0.81 15.34
CA SER A 139 5.15 -2.26 15.28
C SER A 139 6.17 -3.05 16.11
N GLN A 140 7.09 -2.35 16.80
CA GLN A 140 8.01 -2.86 17.83
C GLN A 140 7.44 -2.63 19.23
#